data_AF-A0A8J7NBT3-F1
#
_entry.id   AF-A0A8J7NBT3-F1
#
_cell.length_a   1.000
_cell.length_b   1.000
_cell.length_c   1.000
_cell.angle_alpha   90.00
_cell.angle_beta   90.00
_cell.angle_gamma   90.00
#
_symmetry.space_group_name_H-M   'P 1'
#
loop_
_entity.id
_entity.type
_entity.pdbx_description
1 polymer ?
#
loop_
_entity_poly.entity_id
_entity_poly.type
_entity_poly.pdbx_seq_one_letter_code
_entity_poly.pdbx_strand_id
1 'polypeptide(L)'
;LAGLLTEAAAHGEILGEIVVVPVANPIGLSQHANGFLQGRFDSWSGQNFNRGYPDLAALVQWSLNGQLGADAGANVATIRAAMAQALAGLMPQGEVDGLRHALLGLALDADFVLDLHADNEAMVHLYTGTALWPDAEDLAAEIDARAVLLCARSGGNPFDEACSGPWWALAEAFPDTPIPPACLAATLELRSNNDVDERLVRDDARAILNFLRRRGVVSGSAGSLPRLLCEATPLDAMQQLIAPVEGVVIYHARLGDTVRAGEVVASIVDPLGDSTDVLAHTDGLLFARHDQPYAWAGKVIGKIAGETPLPERTGQLLGD
;
A
#
# COMPACT_ATOMS: atom_id res chain seq x y z
N LEU A 1 -16.85 7.48 -0.06
CA LEU A 1 -16.12 8.48 -0.89
C LEU A 1 -16.87 8.87 -2.15
N ALA A 2 -17.20 7.95 -3.07
CA ALA A 2 -17.85 8.25 -4.36
C ALA A 2 -19.10 9.15 -4.25
N GLY A 3 -19.96 8.93 -3.25
CA GLY A 3 -21.11 9.80 -2.99
C GLY A 3 -20.74 11.25 -2.67
N LEU A 4 -19.70 11.47 -1.84
CA LEU A 4 -19.21 12.81 -1.51
C LEU A 4 -18.61 13.51 -2.73
N LEU A 5 -17.88 12.76 -3.58
CA LEU A 5 -17.30 13.30 -4.82
C LEU A 5 -18.38 13.64 -5.85
N THR A 6 -19.46 12.85 -5.91
CA THR A 6 -20.62 13.15 -6.78
C THR A 6 -21.31 14.45 -6.35
N GLU A 7 -21.47 14.66 -5.04
CA GLU A 7 -22.01 15.90 -4.49
C GLU A 7 -21.09 17.10 -4.79
N ALA A 8 -19.78 16.96 -4.54
CA ALA A 8 -18.79 17.99 -4.87
C ALA A 8 -18.79 18.34 -6.37
N ALA A 9 -18.89 17.34 -7.25
CA ALA A 9 -19.01 17.55 -8.69
C ALA A 9 -20.29 18.31 -9.07
N ALA A 10 -21.43 17.97 -8.45
CA ALA A 10 -22.69 18.67 -8.67
C ALA A 10 -22.64 20.16 -8.25
N HIS A 11 -21.77 20.50 -7.31
CA HIS A 11 -21.53 21.87 -6.85
C HIS A 11 -20.39 22.59 -7.62
N GLY A 12 -19.76 21.94 -8.61
CA GLY A 12 -18.63 22.52 -9.34
C GLY A 12 -17.36 22.65 -8.48
N GLU A 13 -17.22 21.82 -7.45
CA GLU A 13 -16.10 21.88 -6.50
C GLU A 13 -14.88 21.07 -6.97
N ILE A 14 -14.99 20.25 -8.02
CA ILE A 14 -13.86 19.46 -8.55
C ILE A 14 -13.00 20.36 -9.45
N LEU A 15 -11.72 20.52 -9.09
CA LEU A 15 -10.77 21.41 -9.76
C LEU A 15 -9.76 20.67 -10.66
N GLY A 16 -9.74 19.33 -10.61
CA GLY A 16 -8.91 18.46 -11.44
C GLY A 16 -9.72 17.28 -11.98
N GLU A 17 -9.04 16.16 -12.24
CA GLU A 17 -9.68 14.89 -12.57
C GLU A 17 -9.63 13.95 -11.36
N ILE A 18 -10.70 13.20 -11.14
CA ILE A 18 -10.75 12.16 -10.11
C ILE A 18 -11.36 10.91 -10.73
N VAL A 19 -10.54 9.87 -10.86
CA VAL A 19 -10.98 8.54 -11.28
C VAL A 19 -11.21 7.69 -10.02
N VAL A 20 -12.43 7.18 -9.86
CA VAL A 20 -12.79 6.29 -8.74
C VAL A 20 -13.15 4.92 -9.29
N VAL A 21 -12.46 3.88 -8.82
CA VAL A 21 -12.70 2.48 -9.21
C VAL A 21 -13.08 1.67 -7.96
N PRO A 22 -14.36 1.66 -7.54
CA PRO A 22 -14.76 1.02 -6.28
C PRO A 22 -14.60 -0.51 -6.29
N VAL A 23 -14.80 -1.14 -7.45
CA VAL A 23 -14.68 -2.58 -7.65
C VAL A 23 -13.52 -2.83 -8.59
N ALA A 24 -12.30 -2.61 -8.09
CA ALA A 24 -11.08 -2.71 -8.88
C ALA A 24 -10.73 -4.15 -9.28
N ASN A 25 -11.16 -5.16 -8.52
CA ASN A 25 -10.91 -6.57 -8.81
C ASN A 25 -12.20 -7.41 -8.81
N PRO A 26 -13.03 -7.32 -9.86
CA PRO A 26 -14.23 -8.15 -9.97
C PRO A 26 -13.93 -9.65 -10.09
N ILE A 27 -12.74 -10.03 -10.59
CA ILE A 27 -12.31 -11.42 -10.72
C ILE A 27 -12.19 -12.05 -9.34
N GLY A 28 -11.36 -11.47 -8.46
CA GLY A 28 -11.19 -11.92 -7.08
C GLY A 28 -12.51 -11.91 -6.28
N LEU A 29 -13.34 -10.88 -6.48
CA LEU A 29 -14.67 -10.80 -5.86
C LEU A 29 -15.66 -11.86 -6.33
N SER A 30 -15.39 -12.57 -7.42
CA SER A 30 -16.23 -13.67 -7.89
C SER A 30 -15.83 -15.04 -7.31
N GLN A 31 -14.69 -15.12 -6.60
CA GLN A 31 -14.13 -16.38 -6.10
C GLN A 31 -14.64 -16.68 -4.69
N HIS A 32 -15.61 -17.61 -4.57
CA HIS A 32 -16.29 -17.93 -3.31
C HIS A 32 -16.16 -19.41 -2.91
N ALA A 33 -14.94 -19.95 -2.96
CA ALA A 33 -14.72 -21.36 -2.66
C ALA A 33 -15.16 -21.70 -1.22
N ASN A 34 -15.98 -22.74 -1.07
CA ASN A 34 -16.51 -23.22 0.21
C ASN A 34 -17.20 -22.13 1.06
N GLY A 35 -17.80 -21.12 0.42
CA GLY A 35 -18.51 -20.03 1.12
C GLY A 35 -17.59 -18.93 1.67
N PHE A 36 -16.30 -18.97 1.38
CA PHE A 36 -15.34 -17.93 1.74
C PHE A 36 -14.91 -17.15 0.50
N LEU A 37 -14.86 -15.83 0.60
CA LEU A 37 -14.28 -14.98 -0.42
C LEU A 37 -12.76 -15.22 -0.49
N GLN A 38 -12.27 -15.60 -1.66
CA GLN A 38 -10.86 -15.84 -1.95
C GLN A 38 -10.35 -14.76 -2.90
N GLY A 39 -10.30 -13.50 -2.45
CA GLY A 39 -10.03 -12.35 -3.32
C GLY A 39 -8.55 -11.98 -3.51
N ARG A 40 -7.65 -12.53 -2.69
CA ARG A 40 -6.21 -12.14 -2.68
C ARG A 40 -5.43 -12.71 -3.86
N PHE A 41 -5.72 -13.95 -4.25
CA PHE A 41 -5.04 -14.66 -5.34
C PHE A 41 -6.03 -15.12 -6.39
N ASP A 42 -5.63 -15.11 -7.65
CA ASP A 42 -6.38 -15.75 -8.72
C ASP A 42 -6.39 -17.28 -8.51
N SER A 43 -7.59 -17.86 -8.49
CA SER A 43 -7.80 -19.27 -8.15
C SER A 43 -7.25 -20.24 -9.21
N TRP A 44 -7.08 -19.77 -10.45
CA TRP A 44 -6.54 -20.59 -11.53
C TRP A 44 -5.01 -20.55 -11.60
N SER A 45 -4.42 -19.34 -11.63
CA SER A 45 -2.98 -19.14 -11.81
C SER A 45 -2.19 -19.12 -10.50
N GLY A 46 -2.85 -18.93 -9.36
CA GLY A 46 -2.21 -18.75 -8.05
C GLY A 46 -1.52 -17.39 -7.89
N GLN A 47 -1.68 -16.47 -8.85
CA GLN A 47 -1.03 -15.16 -8.80
C GLN A 47 -1.75 -14.22 -7.83
N ASN A 48 -0.98 -13.47 -7.06
CA ASN A 48 -1.50 -12.35 -6.26
C ASN A 48 -1.93 -11.21 -7.20
N PHE A 49 -3.18 -10.74 -7.05
CA PHE A 49 -3.70 -9.65 -7.90
C PHE A 49 -2.93 -8.34 -7.71
N ASN A 50 -2.37 -8.09 -6.52
CA ASN A 50 -1.57 -6.90 -6.22
C ASN A 50 -0.04 -7.16 -6.32
N ARG A 51 0.38 -8.02 -7.25
CA ARG A 51 1.79 -8.26 -7.59
C ARG A 51 1.95 -8.34 -9.10
N GLY A 52 3.16 -8.14 -9.62
CA GLY A 52 3.47 -8.37 -11.03
C GLY A 52 2.92 -7.31 -11.98
N TYR A 53 2.70 -6.08 -11.51
CA TYR A 53 2.43 -4.97 -12.43
C TYR A 53 3.66 -4.70 -13.32
N PRO A 54 3.46 -4.25 -14.57
CA PRO A 54 4.55 -3.92 -15.48
C PRO A 54 5.51 -2.86 -14.91
N ASP A 55 6.82 -3.11 -15.02
CA ASP A 55 7.86 -2.13 -14.70
C ASP A 55 8.00 -1.14 -15.86
N LEU A 56 7.25 -0.04 -15.80
CA LEU A 56 7.22 0.94 -16.88
C LEU A 56 8.55 1.68 -17.04
N ALA A 57 9.32 1.92 -15.96
CA ALA A 57 10.64 2.55 -16.07
C ALA A 57 11.59 1.70 -16.92
N ALA A 58 11.65 0.40 -16.66
CA ALA A 58 12.47 -0.53 -17.44
C ALA A 58 12.06 -0.53 -18.93
N LEU A 59 10.77 -0.40 -19.24
CA LEU A 59 10.25 -0.37 -20.61
C LEU A 59 10.60 0.93 -21.35
N VAL A 60 10.60 2.08 -20.68
CA VAL A 60 10.75 3.38 -21.34
C VAL A 60 12.16 3.95 -21.30
N GLN A 61 13.01 3.52 -20.36
CA GLN A 61 14.31 4.13 -20.09
C GLN A 61 15.15 4.35 -21.37
N TRP A 62 15.28 3.35 -22.23
CA TRP A 62 16.08 3.49 -23.45
C TRP A 62 15.52 4.52 -24.42
N SER A 63 14.19 4.58 -24.57
CA SER A 63 13.52 5.49 -25.50
C SER A 63 13.62 6.96 -25.08
N LEU A 64 13.80 7.23 -23.78
CA LEU A 64 13.90 8.57 -23.22
C LEU A 64 15.27 9.24 -23.46
N ASN A 65 16.29 8.49 -23.92
CA ASN A 65 17.62 9.03 -24.18
C ASN A 65 17.57 10.20 -25.19
N GLY A 66 18.06 11.36 -24.76
CA GLY A 66 18.07 12.58 -25.57
C GLY A 66 16.72 13.27 -25.74
N GLN A 67 15.66 12.78 -25.07
CA GLN A 67 14.33 13.42 -25.07
C GLN A 67 14.11 14.32 -23.85
N LEU A 68 14.89 14.13 -22.78
CA LEU A 68 14.77 14.89 -21.55
C LEU A 68 15.73 16.09 -21.54
N GLY A 69 15.34 17.15 -20.84
CA GLY A 69 16.08 18.40 -20.78
C GLY A 69 16.05 19.06 -19.40
N ALA A 70 16.30 20.36 -19.34
CA ALA A 70 16.42 21.10 -18.08
C ALA A 70 15.08 21.47 -17.41
N ASP A 71 13.94 21.31 -18.11
CA ASP A 71 12.62 21.64 -17.58
C ASP A 71 11.93 20.41 -16.98
N ALA A 72 11.74 20.42 -15.66
CA ALA A 72 11.15 19.29 -14.93
C ALA A 72 9.71 18.95 -15.38
N GLY A 73 8.90 19.96 -15.66
CA GLY A 73 7.50 19.76 -16.09
C GLY A 73 7.41 19.13 -17.47
N ALA A 74 8.26 19.57 -18.41
CA ALA A 74 8.38 18.98 -19.73
C ALA A 74 8.90 17.54 -19.67
N ASN A 75 9.83 17.24 -18.75
CA ASN A 75 10.31 15.89 -18.51
C ASN A 75 9.19 14.98 -17.99
N VAL A 76 8.38 15.45 -17.02
CA VAL A 76 7.22 14.70 -16.50
C VAL A 76 6.23 14.38 -17.63
N ALA A 77 5.88 15.36 -18.45
CA ALA A 77 4.98 15.15 -19.59
C ALA A 77 5.54 14.13 -20.60
N THR A 78 6.84 14.23 -20.91
CA THR A 78 7.53 13.29 -21.82
C THR A 78 7.54 11.86 -21.27
N ILE A 79 7.83 11.72 -19.98
CA ILE A 79 7.86 10.42 -19.29
C ILE A 79 6.46 9.79 -19.25
N ARG A 80 5.42 10.54 -18.87
CA ARG A 80 4.02 10.05 -18.91
C ARG A 80 3.62 9.59 -20.30
N ALA A 81 3.96 10.36 -21.35
CA ALA A 81 3.68 9.98 -22.73
C ALA A 81 4.40 8.69 -23.16
N ALA A 82 5.67 8.54 -22.79
CA ALA A 82 6.43 7.33 -23.08
C ALA A 82 5.86 6.10 -22.35
N MET A 83 5.49 6.25 -21.07
CA MET A 83 4.87 5.20 -20.27
C MET A 83 3.51 4.77 -20.83
N ALA A 84 2.68 5.74 -21.24
CA ALA A 84 1.40 5.46 -21.90
C ALA A 84 1.58 4.66 -23.20
N GLN A 85 2.55 5.06 -24.04
CA GLN A 85 2.87 4.35 -25.28
C GLN A 85 3.39 2.94 -25.02
N ALA A 86 4.27 2.77 -24.04
CA ALA A 86 4.80 1.47 -23.66
C ALA A 86 3.69 0.53 -23.16
N LEU A 87 2.83 1.02 -22.26
CA LEU A 87 1.70 0.24 -21.74
C LEU A 87 0.70 -0.12 -22.85
N ALA A 88 0.38 0.80 -23.74
CA ALA A 88 -0.50 0.54 -24.89
C ALA A 88 0.07 -0.51 -25.87
N GLY A 89 1.39 -0.67 -25.91
CA GLY A 89 2.07 -1.71 -26.69
C GLY A 89 2.08 -3.09 -26.02
N LEU A 90 1.73 -3.21 -24.74
CA LEU A 90 1.65 -4.49 -24.04
C LEU A 90 0.37 -5.24 -24.42
N MET A 91 0.50 -6.55 -24.63
CA MET A 91 -0.61 -7.46 -24.88
C MET A 91 -0.80 -8.37 -23.65
N PRO A 92 -1.69 -8.02 -22.70
CA PRO A 92 -1.87 -8.79 -21.47
C PRO A 92 -2.31 -10.24 -21.76
N GLN A 93 -1.80 -11.20 -21.00
CA GLN A 93 -2.08 -12.62 -21.17
C GLN A 93 -3.01 -13.11 -20.05
N GLY A 94 -4.30 -13.26 -20.38
CA GLY A 94 -5.32 -13.72 -19.42
C GLY A 94 -5.89 -12.62 -18.53
N GLU A 95 -6.77 -13.00 -17.61
CA GLU A 95 -7.62 -12.07 -16.87
C GLU A 95 -6.83 -11.24 -15.84
N VAL A 96 -5.85 -11.86 -15.16
CA VAL A 96 -5.03 -11.18 -14.16
C VAL A 96 -4.18 -10.07 -14.80
N ASP A 97 -3.49 -10.38 -15.90
CA ASP A 97 -2.71 -9.38 -16.63
C ASP A 97 -3.60 -8.31 -17.25
N GLY A 98 -4.78 -8.71 -17.75
CA GLY A 98 -5.78 -7.77 -18.27
C GLY A 98 -6.25 -6.78 -17.20
N LEU A 99 -6.49 -7.26 -15.97
CA LEU A 99 -6.83 -6.42 -14.83
C LEU A 99 -5.73 -5.42 -14.50
N ARG A 100 -4.49 -5.90 -14.35
CA ARG A 100 -3.33 -5.04 -14.03
C ARG A 100 -3.09 -4.00 -15.10
N HIS A 101 -3.19 -4.39 -16.37
CA HIS A 101 -3.05 -3.50 -17.52
C HIS A 101 -4.11 -2.40 -17.50
N ALA A 102 -5.38 -2.76 -17.26
CA ALA A 102 -6.47 -1.81 -17.19
C ALA A 102 -6.32 -0.82 -16.03
N LEU A 103 -5.99 -1.32 -14.82
CA LEU A 103 -5.82 -0.46 -13.64
C LEU A 103 -4.64 0.49 -13.80
N LEU A 104 -3.50 0.01 -14.31
CA LEU A 104 -2.34 0.88 -14.60
C LEU A 104 -2.65 1.89 -15.71
N GLY A 105 -3.46 1.49 -16.69
CA GLY A 105 -3.98 2.36 -17.75
C GLY A 105 -4.77 3.56 -17.24
N LEU A 106 -5.49 3.39 -16.12
CA LEU A 106 -6.28 4.44 -15.47
C LEU A 106 -5.46 5.33 -14.52
N ALA A 107 -4.25 4.92 -14.16
CA ALA A 107 -3.46 5.56 -13.10
C ALA A 107 -2.13 6.18 -13.57
N LEU A 108 -1.61 5.79 -14.73
CA LEU A 108 -0.26 6.17 -15.19
C LEU A 108 0.00 7.67 -15.32
N ASP A 109 -1.05 8.47 -15.52
CA ASP A 109 -0.99 9.92 -15.68
C ASP A 109 -1.46 10.69 -14.43
N ALA A 110 -1.84 9.97 -13.37
CA ALA A 110 -2.29 10.56 -12.12
C ALA A 110 -1.14 11.20 -11.32
N ASP A 111 -1.42 12.33 -10.69
CA ASP A 111 -0.52 12.97 -9.72
C ASP A 111 -0.61 12.28 -8.34
N PHE A 112 -1.76 11.69 -8.02
CA PHE A 112 -2.03 10.99 -6.76
C PHE A 112 -2.72 9.64 -7.04
N VAL A 113 -2.23 8.56 -6.42
CA VAL A 113 -2.85 7.23 -6.46
C VAL A 113 -3.05 6.72 -5.04
N LEU A 114 -4.30 6.51 -4.66
CA LEU A 114 -4.66 5.96 -3.34
C LEU A 114 -5.24 4.56 -3.56
N ASP A 115 -4.46 3.54 -3.24
CA ASP A 115 -4.88 2.14 -3.33
C ASP A 115 -5.46 1.71 -1.98
N LEU A 116 -6.77 1.47 -1.92
CA LEU A 116 -7.47 1.21 -0.66
C LEU A 116 -7.56 -0.29 -0.38
N HIS A 117 -6.92 -0.73 0.70
CA HIS A 117 -6.88 -2.10 1.17
C HIS A 117 -7.43 -2.20 2.60
N ALA A 118 -7.53 -3.44 3.07
CA ALA A 118 -7.68 -3.77 4.48
C ALA A 118 -6.86 -5.04 4.77
N ASP A 119 -6.36 -5.14 5.99
CA ASP A 119 -5.56 -6.27 6.46
C ASP A 119 -6.46 -7.23 7.26
N ASN A 120 -5.89 -8.27 7.85
CA ASN A 120 -6.59 -9.22 8.71
C ASN A 120 -7.17 -8.53 9.94
N GLU A 121 -6.38 -8.36 11.00
CA GLU A 121 -6.75 -7.56 12.16
C GLU A 121 -5.67 -6.49 12.34
N ALA A 122 -6.00 -5.23 12.07
CA ALA A 122 -4.98 -4.17 12.05
C ALA A 122 -5.52 -2.81 12.42
N MET A 123 -4.61 -1.93 12.83
CA MET A 123 -4.85 -0.49 12.89
C MET A 123 -4.73 0.13 11.48
N VAL A 124 -5.22 1.36 11.29
CA VAL A 124 -4.97 2.09 10.04
C VAL A 124 -3.47 2.25 9.84
N HIS A 125 -2.96 1.86 8.68
CA HIS A 125 -1.55 2.04 8.34
C HIS A 125 -1.37 2.33 6.86
N LEU A 126 -0.19 2.85 6.52
CA LEU A 126 0.14 3.34 5.19
C LEU A 126 1.43 2.68 4.70
N TYR A 127 1.44 2.20 3.46
CA TYR A 127 2.66 1.92 2.72
C TYR A 127 2.88 3.00 1.66
N THR A 128 4.11 3.51 1.54
CA THR A 128 4.45 4.51 0.51
C THR A 128 5.94 4.47 0.15
N GLY A 129 6.26 5.03 -1.02
CA GLY A 129 7.62 5.19 -1.51
C GLY A 129 8.48 6.05 -0.58
N THR A 130 9.72 5.63 -0.28
CA THR A 130 10.65 6.45 0.54
C THR A 130 10.86 7.85 -0.06
N ALA A 131 10.89 7.96 -1.39
CA ALA A 131 11.03 9.23 -2.11
C ALA A 131 9.79 10.15 -2.00
N LEU A 132 8.65 9.64 -1.52
CA LEU A 132 7.39 10.37 -1.36
C LEU A 132 7.21 10.93 0.05
N TRP A 133 8.12 10.62 0.98
CA TRP A 133 8.12 11.20 2.33
C TRP A 133 9.06 12.41 2.40
N PRO A 134 8.70 13.53 3.06
CA PRO A 134 7.50 13.77 3.89
C PRO A 134 6.29 14.31 3.11
N ASP A 135 6.30 14.32 1.77
CA ASP A 135 5.16 14.86 1.01
C ASP A 135 3.86 14.13 1.36
N ALA A 136 3.87 12.82 1.60
CA ALA A 136 2.70 12.04 2.04
C ALA A 136 2.27 12.20 3.52
N GLU A 137 2.89 13.11 4.30
CA GLU A 137 2.58 13.28 5.73
C GLU A 137 1.14 13.72 5.99
N ASP A 138 0.60 14.62 5.15
CA ASP A 138 -0.76 15.12 5.30
C ASP A 138 -1.82 14.02 5.11
N LEU A 139 -1.57 13.09 4.18
CA LEU A 139 -2.39 11.91 3.96
C LEU A 139 -2.37 11.01 5.19
N ALA A 140 -1.18 10.70 5.72
CA ALA A 140 -1.03 9.87 6.91
C ALA A 140 -1.73 10.49 8.13
N ALA A 141 -1.65 11.80 8.28
CA ALA A 141 -2.33 12.52 9.36
C ALA A 141 -3.85 12.56 9.18
N GLU A 142 -4.37 12.80 7.97
CA GLU A 142 -5.81 12.82 7.69
C GLU A 142 -6.49 11.47 7.96
N ILE A 143 -5.86 10.36 7.53
CA ILE A 143 -6.44 9.02 7.69
C ILE A 143 -6.22 8.43 9.07
N ASP A 144 -5.61 9.17 10.00
CA ASP A 144 -5.34 8.70 11.35
C ASP A 144 -4.39 7.47 11.37
N ALA A 145 -3.36 7.48 10.51
CA ALA A 145 -2.40 6.39 10.42
C ALA A 145 -1.67 6.14 11.75
N ARG A 146 -1.50 4.85 12.08
CA ARG A 146 -0.82 4.36 13.30
C ARG A 146 0.54 3.76 13.02
N ALA A 147 0.78 3.38 11.78
CA ALA A 147 2.10 3.05 11.25
C ALA A 147 2.21 3.57 9.82
N VAL A 148 3.37 4.11 9.47
CA VAL A 148 3.73 4.48 8.09
C VAL A 148 5.00 3.74 7.72
N LEU A 149 4.93 2.91 6.69
CA LEU A 149 6.01 2.01 6.28
C LEU A 149 6.58 2.45 4.94
N LEU A 150 7.83 2.90 4.96
CA LEU A 150 8.53 3.45 3.81
C LEU A 150 9.35 2.38 3.11
N CYS A 151 9.23 2.29 1.79
CA CYS A 151 10.11 1.44 1.00
C CYS A 151 10.37 2.01 -0.39
N ALA A 152 11.61 1.94 -0.88
CA ALA A 152 11.89 2.24 -2.28
C ALA A 152 11.45 1.10 -3.21
N ARG A 153 11.56 -0.15 -2.75
CA ARG A 153 11.21 -1.37 -3.47
C ARG A 153 10.87 -2.47 -2.47
N SER A 154 9.58 -2.71 -2.23
CA SER A 154 9.11 -3.74 -1.28
C SER A 154 9.18 -5.16 -1.85
N GLY A 155 9.22 -5.26 -3.18
CA GLY A 155 9.31 -6.51 -3.92
C GLY A 155 7.95 -6.95 -4.49
N GLY A 156 8.02 -7.58 -5.67
CA GLY A 156 6.83 -8.13 -6.34
C GLY A 156 5.96 -7.11 -7.08
N ASN A 157 6.41 -5.85 -7.23
CA ASN A 157 5.77 -4.79 -8.03
C ASN A 157 4.27 -4.64 -7.73
N PRO A 158 3.87 -4.23 -6.51
CA PRO A 158 2.50 -3.86 -6.21
C PRO A 158 2.05 -2.62 -7.00
N PHE A 159 0.75 -2.35 -6.99
CA PHE A 159 0.14 -1.30 -7.81
C PHE A 159 0.66 0.10 -7.49
N ASP A 160 0.79 0.44 -6.21
CA ASP A 160 1.34 1.73 -5.77
C ASP A 160 2.77 1.95 -6.28
N GLU A 161 3.65 0.96 -6.09
CA GLU A 161 5.03 0.99 -6.61
C GLU A 161 5.08 1.03 -8.13
N ALA A 162 4.16 0.37 -8.83
CA ALA A 162 4.10 0.45 -10.29
C ALA A 162 3.73 1.86 -10.79
N CYS A 163 2.98 2.62 -9.99
CA CYS A 163 2.60 4.01 -10.32
C CYS A 163 3.69 5.02 -9.94
N SER A 164 4.27 4.91 -8.74
CA SER A 164 5.23 5.89 -8.24
C SER A 164 6.70 5.52 -8.52
N GLY A 165 7.00 4.23 -8.52
CA GLY A 165 8.35 3.68 -8.67
C GLY A 165 9.09 4.08 -9.92
N PRO A 166 8.44 4.20 -11.09
CA PRO A 166 9.10 4.66 -12.29
C PRO A 166 9.80 6.01 -12.15
N TRP A 167 9.27 6.92 -11.33
CA TRP A 167 9.81 8.28 -11.19
C TRP A 167 11.20 8.30 -10.56
N TRP A 168 11.41 7.62 -9.43
CA TRP A 168 12.74 7.57 -8.80
C TRP A 168 13.70 6.65 -9.55
N ALA A 169 13.20 5.55 -10.16
CA ALA A 169 14.04 4.70 -10.99
C ALA A 169 14.60 5.45 -12.22
N LEU A 170 13.78 6.28 -12.88
CA LEU A 170 14.23 7.12 -13.98
C LEU A 170 15.13 8.27 -13.50
N ALA A 171 14.85 8.88 -12.35
CA ALA A 171 15.74 9.88 -11.76
C ALA A 171 17.16 9.31 -11.49
N GLU A 172 17.26 8.08 -11.00
CA GLU A 172 18.53 7.38 -10.84
C GLU A 172 19.22 7.08 -12.19
N ALA A 173 18.45 6.73 -13.21
CA ALA A 173 18.97 6.44 -14.55
C ALA A 173 19.44 7.70 -15.31
N PHE A 174 18.90 8.87 -14.97
CA PHE A 174 19.19 10.16 -15.61
C PHE A 174 19.63 11.22 -14.56
N PRO A 175 20.78 11.05 -13.88
CA PRO A 175 21.14 11.83 -12.70
C PRO A 175 21.33 13.34 -12.97
N ASP A 176 21.64 13.72 -14.21
CA ASP A 176 21.81 15.12 -14.62
C ASP A 176 20.50 15.78 -15.10
N THR A 177 19.39 15.05 -15.07
CA THR A 177 18.08 15.49 -15.56
C THR A 177 17.10 15.67 -14.39
N PRO A 178 16.39 16.81 -14.28
CA PRO A 178 15.41 16.99 -13.23
C PRO A 178 14.17 16.15 -13.50
N ILE A 179 14.04 15.04 -12.75
CA ILE A 179 12.88 14.14 -12.74
C ILE A 179 12.35 14.10 -11.30
N PRO A 180 11.30 14.87 -10.96
CA PRO A 180 10.69 14.83 -9.64
C PRO A 180 9.84 13.57 -9.45
N PRO A 181 9.54 13.14 -8.21
CA PRO A 181 8.50 12.16 -7.94
C PRO A 181 7.14 12.75 -8.33
N ALA A 182 6.66 12.44 -9.53
CA ALA A 182 5.46 13.06 -10.11
C ALA A 182 4.20 12.20 -10.01
N CYS A 183 4.20 11.18 -9.14
CA CYS A 183 3.03 10.43 -8.74
C CYS A 183 3.21 10.03 -7.27
N LEU A 184 2.44 10.65 -6.37
CA LEU A 184 2.35 10.23 -4.98
C LEU A 184 1.37 9.06 -4.92
N ALA A 185 1.92 7.85 -4.86
CA ALA A 185 1.14 6.63 -4.68
C ALA A 185 1.28 6.09 -3.26
N ALA A 186 0.17 5.61 -2.69
CA ALA A 186 0.19 4.96 -1.39
C ALA A 186 -0.88 3.88 -1.28
N THR A 187 -0.53 2.79 -0.60
CA THR A 187 -1.48 1.78 -0.14
C THR A 187 -2.01 2.15 1.24
N LEU A 188 -3.31 2.37 1.36
CA LEU A 188 -4.00 2.68 2.61
C LEU A 188 -4.66 1.42 3.13
N GLU A 189 -4.18 0.91 4.26
CA GLU A 189 -4.77 -0.24 4.92
C GLU A 189 -5.76 0.26 5.97
N LEU A 190 -7.04 0.27 5.61
CA LEU A 190 -8.14 0.83 6.41
C LEU A 190 -8.62 -0.16 7.47
N ARG A 191 -7.69 -0.67 8.30
CA ARG A 191 -7.90 -1.61 9.41
C ARG A 191 -8.22 -3.04 8.95
N SER A 192 -9.13 -3.73 9.65
CA SER A 192 -9.53 -5.11 9.37
C SER A 192 -10.48 -5.22 8.18
N ASN A 193 -10.36 -6.32 7.43
CA ASN A 193 -11.35 -6.79 6.45
C ASN A 193 -12.77 -6.93 7.03
N ASN A 194 -12.90 -7.04 8.35
CA ASN A 194 -14.18 -7.16 9.06
C ASN A 194 -14.69 -5.82 9.63
N ASP A 195 -13.91 -4.74 9.57
CA ASP A 195 -14.28 -3.43 10.12
C ASP A 195 -15.14 -2.62 9.14
N VAL A 196 -16.36 -3.10 8.91
CA VAL A 196 -17.32 -2.48 8.00
C VAL A 196 -18.50 -1.91 8.78
N ASP A 197 -18.46 -0.61 9.06
CA ASP A 197 -19.60 0.13 9.63
C ASP A 197 -19.72 1.56 9.06
N GLU A 198 -20.93 2.12 9.12
CA GLU A 198 -21.25 3.42 8.52
C GLU A 198 -20.46 4.60 9.11
N ARG A 199 -20.01 4.51 10.36
CA ARG A 199 -19.22 5.58 10.97
C ARG A 199 -17.80 5.53 10.41
N LEU A 200 -17.17 4.36 10.41
CA LEU A 200 -15.84 4.16 9.84
C LEU A 200 -15.79 4.58 8.36
N VAL A 201 -16.72 4.09 7.53
CA VAL A 201 -16.79 4.44 6.10
C VAL A 201 -16.93 5.96 5.87
N ARG A 202 -17.69 6.64 6.72
CA ARG A 202 -17.90 8.10 6.64
C ARG A 202 -16.65 8.86 7.03
N ASP A 203 -15.97 8.43 8.09
CA ASP A 203 -14.78 9.07 8.61
C ASP A 203 -13.62 8.90 7.62
N ASP A 204 -13.37 7.68 7.11
CA ASP A 204 -12.34 7.42 6.08
C ASP A 204 -12.61 8.24 4.80
N ALA A 205 -13.86 8.27 4.34
CA ALA A 205 -14.23 9.02 3.14
C ALA A 205 -14.04 10.54 3.30
N ARG A 206 -14.25 11.07 4.51
CA ARG A 206 -14.01 12.49 4.82
C ARG A 206 -12.53 12.79 4.90
N ALA A 207 -11.72 11.93 5.51
CA ALA A 207 -10.27 12.05 5.54
C ALA A 207 -9.69 12.13 4.14
N ILE A 208 -10.10 11.21 3.24
CA ILE A 208 -9.63 11.23 1.84
C ILE A 208 -10.12 12.49 1.11
N LEU A 209 -11.37 12.93 1.31
CA LEU A 209 -11.87 14.17 0.73
C LEU A 209 -11.07 15.39 1.21
N ASN A 210 -10.71 15.44 2.49
CA ASN A 210 -9.91 16.51 3.07
C ASN A 210 -8.49 16.52 2.50
N PHE A 211 -7.87 15.35 2.35
CA PHE A 211 -6.60 15.23 1.63
C PHE A 211 -6.71 15.82 0.21
N LEU A 212 -7.73 15.42 -0.56
CA LEU A 212 -7.95 15.97 -1.91
C LEU A 212 -8.18 17.49 -1.92
N ARG A 213 -8.79 18.05 -0.86
CA ARG A 213 -8.92 19.50 -0.68
C ARG A 213 -7.59 20.18 -0.39
N ARG A 214 -6.74 19.59 0.46
CA ARG A 214 -5.39 20.10 0.74
C ARG A 214 -4.51 20.08 -0.50
N ARG A 215 -4.67 19.06 -1.35
CA ARG A 215 -4.00 18.93 -2.65
C ARG A 215 -4.58 19.80 -3.75
N GLY A 216 -5.67 20.53 -3.48
CA GLY A 216 -6.30 21.43 -4.45
C GLY A 216 -7.03 20.72 -5.59
N VAL A 217 -7.25 19.41 -5.50
CA VAL A 217 -8.03 18.62 -6.47
C VAL A 217 -9.53 18.87 -6.28
N VAL A 218 -9.94 19.14 -5.03
CA VAL A 218 -11.31 19.55 -4.67
C VAL A 218 -11.23 20.91 -3.97
N SER A 219 -12.14 21.82 -4.30
CA SER A 219 -12.22 23.13 -3.65
C SER A 219 -12.79 23.03 -2.22
N GLY A 220 -12.64 24.11 -1.47
CA GLY A 220 -13.14 24.22 -0.09
C GLY A 220 -12.05 23.96 0.96
N SER A 221 -12.42 24.18 2.22
CA SER A 221 -11.47 24.06 3.34
C SER A 221 -11.49 22.64 3.92
N ALA A 222 -10.30 22.06 4.12
CA ALA A 222 -10.10 20.83 4.89
C ALA A 222 -9.97 21.09 6.41
N GLY A 223 -10.03 22.35 6.84
CA GLY A 223 -9.73 22.72 8.23
C GLY A 223 -8.25 22.56 8.60
N SER A 224 -7.94 22.55 9.90
CA SER A 224 -6.59 22.29 10.39
C SER A 224 -6.18 20.84 10.12
N LEU A 225 -4.94 20.62 9.69
CA LEU A 225 -4.39 19.27 9.55
C LEU A 225 -4.40 18.59 10.94
N PRO A 226 -4.90 17.35 11.05
CA PRO A 226 -4.75 16.57 12.28
C PRO A 226 -3.27 16.38 12.65
N ARG A 227 -2.99 16.10 13.92
CA ARG A 227 -1.64 15.77 14.34
C ARG A 227 -1.27 14.37 13.81
N LEU A 228 -0.09 14.22 13.21
CA LEU A 228 0.48 12.91 12.89
C LEU A 228 0.74 12.10 14.18
N LEU A 229 0.37 10.82 14.18
CA LEU A 229 0.36 9.97 15.38
C LEU A 229 1.44 8.88 15.40
N CYS A 230 2.23 8.77 14.35
CA CYS A 230 3.37 7.88 14.27
C CYS A 230 4.49 8.50 13.43
N GLU A 231 5.73 8.09 13.69
CA GLU A 231 6.84 8.34 12.78
C GLU A 231 6.75 7.39 11.58
N ALA A 232 7.26 7.83 10.42
CA ALA A 232 7.43 6.95 9.29
C ALA A 232 8.70 6.11 9.46
N THR A 233 8.56 4.78 9.34
CA THR A 233 9.68 3.85 9.55
C THR A 233 9.98 3.01 8.31
N PRO A 234 11.23 2.54 8.13
CA PRO A 234 11.58 1.65 7.03
C PRO A 234 10.78 0.35 7.06
N LEU A 235 10.35 -0.15 5.89
CA LEU A 235 9.62 -1.42 5.78
C LEU A 235 10.47 -2.64 6.19
N ASP A 236 11.79 -2.55 6.08
CA ASP A 236 12.73 -3.56 6.56
C ASP A 236 12.96 -3.48 8.09
N ALA A 237 12.51 -2.43 8.76
CA ALA A 237 12.44 -2.33 10.22
C ALA A 237 11.16 -2.95 10.80
N MET A 238 10.18 -3.27 9.96
CA MET A 238 8.96 -3.95 10.36
C MET A 238 9.23 -5.44 10.61
N GLN A 239 9.04 -5.90 11.84
CA GLN A 239 9.13 -7.31 12.18
C GLN A 239 7.85 -8.03 11.75
N GLN A 240 8.01 -9.15 11.04
CA GLN A 240 6.95 -10.16 10.94
C GLN A 240 7.11 -11.16 12.09
N LEU A 241 6.07 -11.31 12.89
CA LEU A 241 6.00 -12.37 13.90
C LEU A 241 5.70 -13.68 13.15
N ILE A 242 6.74 -14.48 12.92
CA ILE A 242 6.64 -15.74 12.19
C ILE A 242 6.50 -16.87 13.19
N ALA A 243 5.46 -17.68 13.03
CA ALA A 243 5.24 -18.87 13.84
C ALA A 243 6.33 -19.92 13.58
N PRO A 244 7.05 -20.38 14.61
CA PRO A 244 8.04 -21.45 14.46
C PRO A 244 7.41 -22.86 14.42
N VAL A 245 6.19 -23.00 14.96
CA VAL A 245 5.50 -24.29 15.14
C VAL A 245 4.01 -24.17 14.80
N GLU A 246 3.35 -25.31 14.70
CA GLU A 246 1.89 -25.41 14.55
C GLU A 246 1.19 -25.35 15.92
N GLY A 247 0.01 -24.72 15.99
CA GLY A 247 -0.81 -24.73 17.20
C GLY A 247 -1.77 -23.53 17.31
N VAL A 248 -2.47 -23.47 18.44
CA VAL A 248 -3.40 -22.37 18.76
C VAL A 248 -2.61 -21.15 19.21
N VAL A 249 -2.91 -19.98 18.64
CA VAL A 249 -2.20 -18.74 18.98
C VAL A 249 -2.89 -18.03 20.14
N ILE A 250 -2.15 -17.75 21.20
CA ILE A 250 -2.55 -16.91 22.33
C ILE A 250 -1.72 -15.64 22.29
N TYR A 251 -2.33 -14.52 21.91
CA TYR A 251 -1.67 -13.21 21.97
C TYR A 251 -1.66 -12.66 23.39
N HIS A 252 -0.50 -12.22 23.86
CA HIS A 252 -0.34 -11.54 25.15
C HIS A 252 -0.38 -10.01 25.00
N ALA A 253 0.04 -9.50 23.85
CA ALA A 253 -0.11 -8.10 23.47
C ALA A 253 -1.37 -7.85 22.63
N ARG A 254 -1.93 -6.65 22.74
CA ARG A 254 -3.08 -6.16 21.98
C ARG A 254 -2.62 -5.30 20.82
N LEU A 255 -3.47 -5.20 19.78
CA LEU A 255 -3.26 -4.19 18.74
C LEU A 255 -3.18 -2.80 19.36
N GLY A 256 -2.15 -2.04 18.97
CA GLY A 256 -1.85 -0.72 19.52
C GLY A 256 -0.92 -0.71 20.73
N ASP A 257 -0.55 -1.88 21.27
CA ASP A 257 0.47 -1.94 22.32
C ASP A 257 1.87 -1.70 21.74
N THR A 258 2.69 -0.94 22.48
CA THR A 258 4.14 -0.85 22.23
C THR A 258 4.84 -1.99 22.95
N VAL A 259 5.60 -2.79 22.20
CA VAL A 259 6.38 -3.92 22.72
C VAL A 259 7.87 -3.62 22.68
N ARG A 260 8.65 -4.33 23.50
CA ARG A 260 10.12 -4.25 23.51
C ARG A 260 10.76 -5.49 22.93
N ALA A 261 11.94 -5.35 22.33
CA ALA A 261 12.75 -6.49 21.91
C ALA A 261 13.00 -7.44 23.10
N GLY A 262 12.76 -8.73 22.88
CA GLY A 262 12.79 -9.80 23.88
C GLY A 262 11.46 -10.05 24.61
N GLU A 263 10.44 -9.23 24.40
CA GLU A 263 9.11 -9.43 24.99
C GLU A 263 8.32 -10.55 24.28
N VAL A 264 7.59 -11.35 25.05
CA VAL A 264 6.69 -12.39 24.50
C VAL A 264 5.42 -11.72 23.99
N VAL A 265 5.21 -11.76 22.67
CA VAL A 265 4.05 -11.14 22.02
C VAL A 265 2.89 -12.12 21.93
N ALA A 266 3.19 -13.40 21.69
CA ALA A 266 2.24 -14.48 21.63
C ALA A 266 2.88 -15.80 22.06
N SER A 267 2.08 -16.78 22.46
CA SER A 267 2.48 -18.18 22.59
C SER A 267 1.67 -19.04 21.63
N ILE A 268 2.30 -20.03 21.02
CA ILE A 268 1.66 -21.06 20.20
C ILE A 268 1.55 -22.33 21.03
N VAL A 269 0.33 -22.77 21.27
CA VAL A 269 0.00 -23.88 22.16
C VAL A 269 -0.34 -25.13 21.35
N ASP A 270 0.40 -26.22 21.58
CA ASP A 270 -0.04 -27.56 21.20
C ASP A 270 -1.12 -28.02 22.20
N PRO A 271 -2.37 -28.29 21.77
CA PRO A 271 -3.42 -28.77 22.67
C PRO A 271 -3.08 -30.07 23.42
N LEU A 272 -2.04 -30.79 22.99
CA LEU A 272 -1.60 -32.06 23.58
C LEU A 272 -0.34 -31.93 24.44
N GLY A 273 0.25 -30.74 24.56
CA GLY A 273 1.58 -30.62 25.18
C GLY A 273 2.04 -29.19 25.44
N ASP A 274 3.21 -28.87 24.90
CA ASP A 274 4.00 -27.68 25.25
C ASP A 274 3.49 -26.40 24.54
N SER A 275 3.98 -25.25 25.02
CA SER A 275 3.78 -23.96 24.38
C SER A 275 5.11 -23.38 23.91
N THR A 276 5.12 -22.75 22.74
CA THR A 276 6.29 -22.03 22.20
C THR A 276 6.02 -20.54 22.15
N ASP A 277 6.88 -19.75 22.77
CA ASP A 277 6.78 -18.29 22.76
C ASP A 277 7.29 -17.70 21.44
N VAL A 278 6.61 -16.64 20.99
CA VAL A 278 6.99 -15.82 19.85
C VAL A 278 7.34 -14.43 20.36
N LEU A 279 8.60 -14.05 20.15
CA LEU A 279 9.21 -12.85 20.73
C LEU A 279 9.21 -11.67 19.74
N ALA A 280 9.13 -10.46 20.29
CA ALA A 280 9.55 -9.26 19.58
C ALA A 280 11.08 -9.23 19.46
N HIS A 281 11.59 -8.88 18.28
CA HIS A 281 13.01 -8.65 17.99
C HIS A 281 13.32 -7.17 17.77
N THR A 282 12.28 -6.33 17.78
CA THR A 282 12.36 -4.88 17.65
C THR A 282 11.51 -4.22 18.72
N ASP A 283 11.90 -3.01 19.13
CA ASP A 283 11.01 -2.11 19.86
C ASP A 283 10.03 -1.51 18.86
N GLY A 284 8.74 -1.45 19.19
CA GLY A 284 7.78 -0.89 18.24
C GLY A 284 6.31 -1.13 18.56
N LEU A 285 5.46 -0.68 17.64
CA LEU A 285 4.01 -0.79 17.73
C LEU A 285 3.53 -2.11 17.11
N LEU A 286 2.81 -2.94 17.87
CA LEU A 286 2.05 -4.06 17.31
C LEU A 286 0.80 -3.52 16.58
N PHE A 287 0.91 -3.32 15.27
CA PHE A 287 -0.15 -2.66 14.48
C PHE A 287 -1.01 -3.64 13.67
N ALA A 288 -0.57 -4.89 13.48
CA ALA A 288 -1.35 -5.91 12.80
C ALA A 288 -1.16 -7.32 13.40
N ARG A 289 -2.20 -8.14 13.31
CA ARG A 289 -2.27 -9.55 13.70
C ARG A 289 -3.03 -10.34 12.65
N HIS A 290 -2.88 -11.66 12.67
CA HIS A 290 -3.74 -12.54 11.90
C HIS A 290 -5.04 -12.79 12.66
N ASP A 291 -6.17 -12.67 11.96
CA ASP A 291 -7.53 -12.89 12.48
C ASP A 291 -7.84 -14.36 12.83
N GLN A 292 -7.14 -15.31 12.21
CA GLN A 292 -7.22 -16.73 12.48
C GLN A 292 -6.19 -17.13 13.55
N PRO A 293 -6.61 -17.43 14.80
CA PRO A 293 -5.72 -17.76 15.92
C PRO A 293 -5.24 -19.22 15.86
N TYR A 294 -4.76 -19.66 14.70
CA TYR A 294 -4.15 -20.96 14.47
C TYR A 294 -2.95 -20.78 13.54
N ALA A 295 -1.79 -21.28 13.95
CA ALA A 295 -0.52 -21.10 13.27
C ALA A 295 0.01 -22.44 12.73
N TRP A 296 0.89 -22.35 11.74
CA TRP A 296 1.79 -23.40 11.27
C TRP A 296 3.17 -22.79 11.05
N ALA A 297 4.22 -23.61 10.99
CA ALA A 297 5.58 -23.13 10.78
C ALA A 297 5.68 -22.24 9.53
N GLY A 298 6.18 -21.02 9.69
CA GLY A 298 6.29 -20.03 8.62
C GLY A 298 5.10 -19.07 8.49
N LYS A 299 3.97 -19.31 9.18
CA LYS A 299 2.82 -18.40 9.15
C LYS A 299 3.16 -17.07 9.83
N VAL A 300 2.91 -15.95 9.16
CA VAL A 300 2.95 -14.63 9.81
C VAL A 300 1.70 -14.47 10.68
N ILE A 301 1.91 -14.25 11.97
CA ILE A 301 0.84 -14.09 12.96
C ILE A 301 0.69 -12.64 13.43
N GLY A 302 1.61 -11.74 13.06
CA GLY A 302 1.47 -10.32 13.34
C GLY A 302 2.64 -9.49 12.84
N LYS A 303 2.53 -8.17 12.97
CA LYS A 303 3.51 -7.20 12.48
C LYS A 303 3.79 -6.13 13.53
N ILE A 304 5.06 -5.86 13.77
CA ILE A 304 5.52 -4.78 14.67
C ILE A 304 6.23 -3.74 13.83
N ALA A 305 5.79 -2.48 13.89
CA ALA A 305 6.47 -1.37 13.25
C ALA A 305 7.60 -0.89 14.16
N GLY A 306 8.84 -1.26 13.81
CA GLY A 306 10.07 -0.78 14.45
C GLY A 306 10.76 0.29 13.61
N GLU A 307 11.78 0.93 14.20
CA GLU A 307 12.53 2.04 13.56
C GLU A 307 13.86 1.59 12.94
N THR A 308 14.46 0.51 13.45
CA THR A 308 15.78 0.02 13.00
C THR A 308 15.61 -1.15 12.03
N PRO A 309 16.20 -1.08 10.81
CA PRO A 309 16.18 -2.18 9.86
C PRO A 309 16.65 -3.50 10.47
N LEU A 310 15.88 -4.57 10.21
CA LEU A 310 16.15 -5.90 10.75
C LEU A 310 17.03 -6.70 9.79
N PRO A 311 18.12 -7.33 10.25
CA PRO A 311 19.05 -8.07 9.37
C PRO A 311 18.40 -9.20 8.55
N GLU A 312 17.34 -9.82 9.08
CA GLU A 312 16.59 -10.87 8.40
C GLU A 312 15.64 -10.36 7.31
N ARG A 313 15.33 -9.05 7.30
CA ARG A 313 14.41 -8.42 6.36
C ARG A 313 15.18 -7.90 5.15
N THR A 314 15.52 -8.80 4.22
CA THR A 314 16.22 -8.46 2.97
C THR A 314 15.49 -9.03 1.75
N GLY A 315 15.72 -8.41 0.58
CA GLY A 315 15.11 -8.87 -0.67
C GLY A 315 13.62 -8.55 -0.76
N GLN A 316 12.77 -9.56 -0.90
CA GLN A 316 11.32 -9.39 -0.97
C GLN A 316 10.77 -9.15 0.45
N LEU A 317 10.47 -7.89 0.74
CA LEU A 317 10.00 -7.44 2.06
C LEU A 317 8.52 -7.71 2.28
N LEU A 318 7.73 -7.88 1.23
CA LEU A 318 6.33 -8.28 1.32
C LEU A 318 6.16 -9.71 0.79
N GLY A 319 5.90 -10.63 1.73
CA GLY A 319 5.46 -11.98 1.41
C GLY A 319 4.01 -11.99 0.92
N ASP A 320 3.67 -13.06 0.20
CA ASP A 320 2.31 -13.36 -0.25
C ASP A 320 1.48 -14.04 0.84
#